data_AF-W5MLE1-F1
#
_entry.id   AF-W5MLE1-F1
#
_cell.length_a   1.000
_cell.length_b   1.000
_cell.length_c   1.000
_cell.angle_alpha   90.00
_cell.angle_beta   90.00
_cell.angle_gamma   90.00
#
_symmetry.space_group_name_H-M   'P 1'
#
loop_
_entity.id
_entity.type
_entity.pdbx_description
1 polymer ?
#
loop_
_entity_poly.entity_id
_entity_poly.type
_entity_poly.pdbx_seq_one_letter_code
_entity_poly.pdbx_strand_id
1 'polypeptide(L)'
;MICKRRLYMLMISFMCLAVCQYLRTHAFVCKDLNSRSLAYFISARNRMAEATGRISSRKYSSLENYRNTGSSSEKQATNKSKSRVRAIKPLTEDEKEIAKLHQEACEAKQQTYVDPLTGYQVLTKFAHLQRGKCCGSACRHCPYGQVNVKDPAKKKKFNSVFYI
;
A
#
# COMPACT_ATOMS: atom_id res chain seq x y z
N MET A 1 -9.35 -44.94 -41.19
CA MET A 1 -10.22 -44.57 -40.04
C MET A 1 -9.43 -43.69 -39.09
N ILE A 2 -9.54 -42.36 -39.23
CA ILE A 2 -8.74 -41.39 -38.48
C ILE A 2 -9.31 -41.28 -37.06
N CYS A 3 -8.46 -41.57 -36.08
CA CYS A 3 -8.80 -41.68 -34.66
C CYS A 3 -9.34 -40.34 -34.11
N LYS A 4 -10.59 -40.34 -33.62
CA LYS A 4 -11.30 -39.17 -33.05
C LYS A 4 -10.53 -38.45 -31.93
N ARG A 5 -9.54 -39.11 -31.30
CA ARG A 5 -8.63 -38.50 -30.30
C ARG A 5 -7.62 -37.51 -30.89
N ARG A 6 -7.20 -37.68 -32.15
CA ARG A 6 -6.21 -36.78 -32.79
C ARG A 6 -6.85 -35.47 -33.24
N LEU A 7 -8.15 -35.51 -33.56
CA LEU A 7 -8.96 -34.32 -33.87
C LEU A 7 -9.18 -33.45 -32.62
N TYR A 8 -9.42 -34.08 -31.45
CA TYR A 8 -9.66 -33.36 -30.20
C TYR A 8 -8.43 -32.59 -29.69
N MET A 9 -7.23 -33.15 -29.83
CA MET A 9 -5.98 -32.48 -29.42
C MET A 9 -5.60 -31.30 -30.34
N LEU A 10 -5.91 -31.39 -31.64
CA LEU A 10 -5.76 -30.26 -32.57
C LEU A 10 -6.76 -29.13 -32.29
N MET A 11 -8.00 -29.48 -31.91
CA MET A 11 -9.03 -28.49 -31.55
C MET A 11 -8.67 -27.69 -30.29
N ILE A 12 -8.12 -28.34 -29.26
CA ILE A 12 -7.69 -27.68 -28.01
C ILE A 12 -6.52 -26.71 -28.27
N SER A 13 -5.57 -27.10 -29.14
CA SER A 13 -4.46 -26.21 -29.51
C SER A 13 -4.91 -25.00 -30.33
N PHE A 14 -5.90 -25.15 -31.21
CA PHE A 14 -6.49 -24.03 -31.97
C PHE A 14 -7.27 -23.05 -31.07
N MET A 15 -8.01 -23.56 -30.07
CA MET A 15 -8.71 -22.73 -29.09
C MET A 15 -7.73 -21.94 -28.20
N CYS A 16 -6.58 -22.51 -27.85
CA CYS A 16 -5.58 -21.84 -27.03
C CYS A 16 -4.88 -20.68 -27.77
N LEU A 17 -4.62 -20.83 -29.07
CA LEU A 17 -4.06 -19.76 -29.91
C LEU A 17 -5.08 -18.64 -30.15
N ALA A 18 -6.35 -18.99 -30.39
CA ALA A 18 -7.43 -18.01 -30.57
C ALA A 18 -7.65 -17.15 -29.30
N VAL A 19 -7.61 -17.75 -28.10
CA VAL A 19 -7.70 -17.00 -26.83
C VAL A 19 -6.47 -16.11 -26.61
N CYS A 20 -5.28 -16.56 -27.00
CA CYS A 20 -4.05 -15.78 -26.86
C CYS A 20 -4.00 -14.59 -27.85
N GLN A 21 -4.50 -14.75 -29.07
CA GLN A 21 -4.65 -13.65 -30.03
C GLN A 21 -5.79 -12.70 -29.65
N TYR A 22 -6.92 -13.20 -29.13
CA TYR A 22 -8.01 -12.38 -28.60
C TYR A 22 -7.56 -11.52 -27.40
N LEU A 23 -6.74 -12.06 -26.49
CA LEU A 23 -6.17 -11.31 -25.37
C LEU A 23 -5.09 -10.30 -25.79
N ARG A 24 -4.40 -10.51 -26.93
CA ARG A 24 -3.46 -9.51 -27.48
C ARG A 24 -4.17 -8.38 -28.23
N THR A 25 -5.29 -8.64 -28.90
CA THR A 25 -6.04 -7.60 -29.62
C THR A 25 -6.99 -6.80 -28.71
N HIS A 26 -7.40 -7.33 -27.56
CA HIS A 26 -8.18 -6.59 -26.57
C HIS A 26 -7.35 -5.73 -25.59
N ALA A 27 -6.02 -5.72 -25.71
CA ALA A 27 -5.15 -4.83 -24.95
C ALA A 27 -5.06 -3.38 -25.51
N PHE A 28 -5.87 -3.04 -26.54
CA PHE A 28 -5.75 -1.77 -27.27
C PHE A 28 -7.02 -0.89 -27.32
N VAL A 29 -7.95 -1.03 -26.37
CA VAL A 29 -9.00 -0.01 -26.14
C VAL A 29 -9.20 0.23 -24.64
N CYS A 30 -8.28 0.99 -24.05
CA CYS A 30 -8.55 1.77 -22.83
C CYS A 30 -7.70 3.04 -22.85
N LYS A 31 -7.75 3.76 -23.98
CA LYS A 31 -7.62 5.21 -23.95
C LYS A 31 -9.05 5.74 -23.93
N ASP A 32 -9.34 6.62 -22.98
CA ASP A 32 -10.64 7.27 -22.70
C ASP A 32 -11.69 6.49 -21.89
N LEU A 33 -11.30 5.99 -20.72
CA LEU A 33 -12.24 5.85 -19.61
C LEU A 33 -12.50 7.25 -19.02
N ASN A 34 -13.50 7.92 -19.59
CA ASN A 34 -14.15 9.09 -19.01
C ASN A 34 -14.48 8.81 -17.53
N SER A 35 -14.22 9.77 -16.65
CA SER A 35 -14.35 9.70 -15.18
C SER A 35 -15.74 9.22 -14.69
N ARG A 36 -16.77 9.30 -15.54
CA ARG A 36 -18.11 8.76 -15.30
C ARG A 36 -18.20 7.22 -15.31
N SER A 37 -17.34 6.53 -16.06
CA SER A 37 -17.34 5.06 -16.15
C SER A 37 -16.75 4.39 -14.90
N LEU A 38 -15.69 4.94 -14.34
CA LEU A 38 -15.06 4.44 -13.11
C LEU A 38 -16.03 4.52 -11.92
N ALA A 39 -16.81 5.60 -11.83
CA ALA A 39 -17.86 5.75 -10.83
C ALA A 39 -18.96 4.68 -10.95
N TYR A 40 -19.33 4.29 -12.19
CA TYR A 40 -20.27 3.21 -12.43
C TYR A 40 -19.71 1.84 -12.01
N PHE A 41 -18.43 1.56 -12.31
CA PHE A 41 -17.77 0.31 -11.89
C PHE A 41 -17.57 0.22 -10.37
N ILE A 42 -17.21 1.33 -9.71
CA ILE A 42 -17.12 1.39 -8.23
C ILE A 42 -18.50 1.15 -7.60
N SER A 43 -19.55 1.78 -8.15
CA SER A 43 -20.92 1.61 -7.67
C SER A 43 -21.45 0.18 -7.90
N ALA A 44 -21.13 -0.44 -9.03
CA ALA A 44 -21.50 -1.83 -9.33
C ALA A 44 -20.79 -2.82 -8.41
N ARG A 45 -19.50 -2.60 -8.10
CA ARG A 45 -18.75 -3.43 -7.16
C ARG A 45 -19.28 -3.33 -5.73
N ASN A 46 -19.66 -2.13 -5.30
CA ASN A 46 -20.24 -1.91 -3.97
C ASN A 46 -21.63 -2.57 -3.83
N ARG A 47 -22.47 -2.53 -4.87
CA ARG A 47 -23.75 -3.27 -4.91
C ARG A 47 -23.57 -4.79 -4.83
N MET A 48 -22.52 -5.34 -5.44
CA MET A 48 -22.20 -6.77 -5.35
C MET A 48 -21.66 -7.18 -3.97
N ALA A 49 -20.98 -6.28 -3.25
CA ALA A 49 -20.49 -6.53 -1.90
C ALA A 49 -21.64 -6.59 -0.86
N GLU A 50 -22.72 -5.83 -1.05
CA GLU A 50 -23.90 -5.83 -0.19
C GLU A 50 -24.75 -7.10 -0.35
N ALA A 51 -24.81 -7.66 -1.56
CA ALA A 51 -25.59 -8.87 -1.85
C ALA A 51 -25.01 -10.16 -1.22
N THR A 52 -23.76 -10.15 -0.75
CA THR A 52 -23.07 -11.36 -0.24
C THR A 52 -22.94 -11.46 1.27
N GLY A 53 -23.55 -10.54 2.05
CA GLY A 53 -23.72 -10.71 3.50
C GLY A 53 -22.44 -11.00 4.30
N ARG A 54 -21.26 -10.65 3.79
CA ARG A 54 -19.96 -10.81 4.49
C ARG A 54 -19.27 -9.46 4.59
N ILE A 55 -19.64 -8.69 5.61
CA ILE A 55 -18.90 -7.50 6.02
C ILE A 55 -18.15 -7.80 7.33
N SER A 56 -16.83 -7.97 7.24
CA SER A 56 -15.88 -7.66 8.31
C SER A 56 -15.09 -6.43 7.88
N SER A 57 -15.72 -5.26 8.02
CA SER A 57 -15.24 -3.92 7.68
C SER A 57 -14.16 -3.38 8.64
N ARG A 58 -13.08 -4.13 8.89
CA ARG A 58 -12.06 -3.70 9.87
C ARG A 58 -10.63 -3.52 9.39
N LYS A 59 -10.33 -3.46 8.08
CA LYS A 59 -8.93 -3.33 7.65
C LYS A 59 -8.56 -2.44 6.46
N TYR A 60 -9.48 -1.65 5.91
CA TYR A 60 -9.10 -0.68 4.88
C TYR A 60 -9.85 0.65 5.06
N SER A 61 -9.41 1.43 6.04
CA SER A 61 -9.79 2.86 6.18
C SER A 61 -8.56 3.75 6.45
N SER A 62 -7.36 3.27 6.14
CA SER A 62 -6.11 4.00 6.43
C SER A 62 -5.46 4.66 5.21
N LEU A 63 -6.03 4.51 4.02
CA LEU A 63 -5.49 5.11 2.79
C LEU A 63 -6.45 6.12 2.12
N GLU A 64 -7.71 6.22 2.56
CA GLU A 64 -8.66 7.23 2.06
C GLU A 64 -8.46 8.63 2.68
N ASN A 65 -7.72 8.75 3.78
CA ASN A 65 -7.62 10.00 4.56
C ASN A 65 -6.44 10.93 4.20
N TYR A 66 -5.71 10.68 3.10
CA TYR A 66 -4.54 11.49 2.73
C TYR A 66 -4.83 12.59 1.68
N ARG A 67 -6.10 12.87 1.32
CA ARG A 67 -6.40 13.81 0.22
C ARG A 67 -7.31 14.97 0.54
N ASN A 68 -7.50 15.37 1.80
CA ASN A 68 -8.29 16.58 2.05
C ASN A 68 -7.87 17.34 3.32
N THR A 69 -6.93 18.28 3.15
CA THR A 69 -6.78 19.41 4.07
C THR A 69 -6.77 20.69 3.25
N GLY A 70 -7.95 21.04 2.76
CA GLY A 70 -8.29 22.37 2.29
C GLY A 70 -9.52 22.87 3.05
N SER A 71 -9.29 23.89 3.89
CA SER A 71 -10.21 24.98 4.20
C SER A 71 -11.53 24.73 4.97
N SER A 72 -11.73 25.62 5.94
CA SER A 72 -12.98 26.27 6.36
C SER A 72 -13.99 25.52 7.26
N SER A 73 -14.04 26.01 8.50
CA SER A 73 -15.21 26.44 9.29
C SER A 73 -16.32 25.46 9.70
N GLU A 74 -16.47 25.38 11.03
CA GLU A 74 -17.71 25.44 11.83
C GLU A 74 -18.38 24.17 12.40
N LYS A 75 -18.29 24.13 13.75
CA LYS A 75 -19.33 23.86 14.78
C LYS A 75 -19.72 22.41 15.12
N GLN A 76 -19.19 21.98 16.29
CA GLN A 76 -19.82 21.34 17.49
C GLN A 76 -20.99 20.34 17.30
N ALA A 77 -21.18 19.28 18.08
CA ALA A 77 -20.54 18.61 19.22
C ALA A 77 -21.29 17.25 19.34
N THR A 78 -20.72 16.14 19.79
CA THR A 78 -20.74 15.67 21.18
C THR A 78 -20.36 14.18 21.13
N ASN A 79 -19.41 13.72 21.95
CA ASN A 79 -19.69 12.67 22.95
C ASN A 79 -18.40 12.13 23.60
N LYS A 80 -18.46 12.24 24.91
CA LYS A 80 -17.51 11.93 25.95
C LYS A 80 -17.34 10.42 26.09
N SER A 81 -16.27 9.87 25.54
CA SER A 81 -15.63 8.67 26.09
C SER A 81 -14.24 9.07 26.61
N LYS A 82 -14.11 9.17 27.94
CA LYS A 82 -12.82 9.33 28.63
C LYS A 82 -12.02 8.03 28.49
N SER A 83 -11.57 7.71 27.28
CA SER A 83 -10.37 6.90 27.13
C SER A 83 -9.17 7.81 27.39
N ARG A 84 -8.11 7.29 27.99
CA ARG A 84 -6.89 8.04 28.33
C ARG A 84 -6.16 8.38 27.01
N VAL A 85 -6.70 9.30 26.22
CA VAL A 85 -6.13 9.71 24.93
C VAL A 85 -4.79 10.36 25.25
N ARG A 86 -3.70 9.60 25.10
CA ARG A 86 -2.35 10.15 25.12
C ARG A 86 -2.35 11.26 24.07
N ALA A 87 -2.02 12.49 24.48
CA ALA A 87 -1.85 13.60 23.58
C ALA A 87 -0.88 13.18 22.47
N ILE A 88 -1.40 13.01 21.25
CA ILE A 88 -0.58 12.68 20.10
C ILE A 88 0.15 13.97 19.75
N LYS A 89 1.46 13.98 19.97
CA LYS A 89 2.29 15.12 19.56
C LYS A 89 2.25 15.21 18.03
N PRO A 90 1.96 16.38 17.44
CA PRO A 90 2.04 16.55 16.00
C PRO A 90 3.49 16.35 15.54
N LEU A 91 3.65 15.77 14.35
CA LEU A 91 4.96 15.60 13.71
C LEU A 91 5.53 16.96 13.32
N THR A 92 6.84 17.12 13.48
CA THR A 92 7.56 18.30 12.98
C THR A 92 7.60 18.30 11.46
N GLU A 93 7.90 19.46 10.84
CA GLU A 93 8.05 19.53 9.38
C GLU A 93 9.15 18.60 8.88
N ASP A 94 10.29 18.54 9.59
CA ASP A 94 11.39 17.65 9.22
C ASP A 94 11.01 16.16 9.32
N GLU A 95 10.23 15.76 10.33
CA GLU A 95 9.74 14.39 10.47
C GLU A 95 8.79 14.02 9.31
N LYS A 96 7.99 14.97 8.84
CA LYS A 96 7.13 14.79 7.66
C LYS A 96 7.97 14.64 6.40
N GLU A 97 9.03 15.43 6.24
CA GLU A 97 9.93 15.33 5.10
C GLU A 97 10.66 13.98 5.06
N ILE A 98 11.16 13.51 6.21
CA ILE A 98 11.74 12.17 6.34
C ILE A 98 10.76 11.08 5.89
N ALA A 99 9.50 11.19 6.32
CA ALA A 99 8.46 10.23 5.94
C ALA A 99 8.15 10.27 4.44
N LYS A 100 8.11 11.47 3.85
CA LYS A 100 7.90 11.69 2.41
C LYS A 100 9.03 11.06 1.58
N LEU A 101 10.29 11.40 1.87
CA LEU A 101 11.46 10.88 1.16
C LEU A 101 11.55 9.35 1.27
N HIS A 102 11.23 8.80 2.44
CA HIS A 102 11.15 7.37 2.62
C HIS A 102 10.09 6.71 1.72
N GLN A 103 8.90 7.32 1.63
CA GLN A 103 7.81 6.81 0.81
C GLN A 103 8.20 6.84 -0.67
N GLU A 104 8.74 7.97 -1.15
CA GLU A 104 9.23 8.12 -2.52
C GLU A 104 10.29 7.07 -2.86
N ALA A 105 11.25 6.85 -1.96
CA ALA A 105 12.28 5.83 -2.14
C ALA A 105 11.69 4.40 -2.16
N CYS A 106 10.67 4.11 -1.36
CA CYS A 106 9.97 2.82 -1.39
C CYS A 106 9.19 2.61 -2.70
N GLU A 107 8.51 3.64 -3.20
CA GLU A 107 7.77 3.61 -4.46
C GLU A 107 8.72 3.42 -5.65
N ALA A 108 9.87 4.11 -5.62
CA ALA A 108 10.95 3.96 -6.59
C ALA A 108 11.75 2.64 -6.42
N LYS A 109 11.40 1.77 -5.46
CA LYS A 109 12.11 0.52 -5.13
C LYS A 109 13.60 0.72 -4.84
N GLN A 110 13.95 1.90 -4.34
CA GLN A 110 15.31 2.20 -3.88
C GLN A 110 15.56 1.54 -2.52
N GLN A 111 16.81 1.12 -2.30
CA GLN A 111 17.21 0.45 -1.06
C GLN A 111 17.44 1.45 0.08
N THR A 112 17.82 2.68 -0.25
CA THR A 112 18.23 3.71 0.70
C THR A 112 17.76 5.08 0.25
N TYR A 113 17.66 6.01 1.20
CA TYR A 113 17.53 7.45 0.97
C TYR A 113 18.43 8.20 1.96
N VAL A 114 18.71 9.48 1.69
CA VAL A 114 19.46 10.35 2.60
C VAL A 114 18.49 11.06 3.53
N ASP A 115 18.71 10.93 4.83
CA ASP A 115 17.92 11.63 5.84
C ASP A 115 18.31 13.12 5.90
N PRO A 116 17.38 14.06 5.64
CA PRO A 116 17.68 15.50 5.61
C PRO A 116 18.15 16.04 6.97
N LEU A 117 17.75 15.41 8.09
CA LEU A 117 18.16 15.87 9.42
C LEU A 117 19.55 15.40 9.83
N THR A 118 19.89 14.15 9.49
CA THR A 118 21.14 13.53 9.99
C THR A 118 22.21 13.37 8.93
N GLY A 119 21.86 13.52 7.64
CA GLY A 119 22.74 13.23 6.51
C GLY A 119 23.05 11.74 6.33
N TYR A 120 22.45 10.84 7.13
CA TYR A 120 22.73 9.41 7.04
C TYR A 120 21.98 8.73 5.90
N GLN A 121 22.61 7.72 5.34
CA GLN A 121 21.97 6.79 4.42
C GLN A 121 21.09 5.81 5.22
N VAL A 122 19.77 5.94 5.07
CA VAL A 122 18.78 5.15 5.79
C VAL A 122 18.18 4.10 4.87
N LEU A 123 18.18 2.85 5.33
CA LEU A 123 17.52 1.75 4.62
C LEU A 123 16.00 1.95 4.57
N THR A 124 15.42 1.73 3.39
CA THR A 124 13.98 1.77 3.17
C THR A 124 13.31 0.52 3.75
N LYS A 125 11.99 0.59 3.91
CA LYS A 125 11.18 -0.55 4.33
C LYS A 125 11.25 -1.64 3.26
N PHE A 126 11.27 -1.23 2.00
CA PHE A 126 11.47 -2.11 0.84
C PHE A 126 12.76 -2.94 0.96
N ALA A 127 13.89 -2.30 1.29
CA ALA A 127 15.17 -3.00 1.49
C ALA A 127 15.08 -4.06 2.61
N HIS A 128 14.43 -3.71 3.72
CA HIS A 128 14.23 -4.66 4.82
C HIS A 128 13.30 -5.82 4.47
N LEU A 129 12.27 -5.58 3.65
CA LEU A 129 11.38 -6.62 3.15
C LEU A 129 12.14 -7.56 2.20
N GLN A 130 12.94 -7.02 1.27
CA GLN A 130 13.79 -7.84 0.40
C GLN A 130 14.79 -8.68 1.20
N ARG A 131 15.39 -8.12 2.25
CA ARG A 131 16.29 -8.85 3.14
C ARG A 131 15.59 -9.95 3.95
N GLY A 132 14.29 -9.81 4.21
CA GLY A 132 13.51 -10.77 4.99
C GLY A 132 13.80 -10.83 6.50
N LYS A 133 14.72 -10.00 7.03
CA LYS A 133 15.07 -9.97 8.46
C LYS A 133 15.56 -8.61 8.94
N CYS A 134 15.46 -8.40 10.27
CA CYS A 134 16.07 -7.25 10.94
C CYS A 134 17.60 -7.32 10.85
N CYS A 135 18.26 -6.23 10.48
CA CYS A 135 19.73 -6.19 10.37
C CYS A 135 20.46 -5.89 11.70
N GLY A 136 19.74 -5.49 12.74
CA GLY A 136 20.32 -5.18 14.06
C GLY A 136 20.99 -3.80 14.18
N SER A 137 20.87 -2.94 13.18
CA SER A 137 21.50 -1.60 13.15
C SER A 137 20.58 -0.45 13.60
N ALA A 138 19.49 -0.74 14.32
CA ALA A 138 18.51 0.24 14.80
C ALA A 138 17.99 1.21 13.69
N CYS A 139 17.65 0.65 12.53
CA CYS A 139 17.17 1.42 11.38
C CYS A 139 15.83 2.13 11.66
N ARG A 140 15.66 3.33 11.09
CA ARG A 140 14.48 4.19 11.27
C ARG A 140 13.16 3.53 10.82
N HIS A 141 13.21 2.69 9.80
CA HIS A 141 12.02 2.12 9.14
C HIS A 141 11.98 0.60 9.18
N CYS A 142 12.44 0.00 10.29
CA CYS A 142 12.47 -1.45 10.43
C CYS A 142 11.05 -2.03 10.57
N PRO A 143 10.56 -2.85 9.62
CA PRO A 143 9.24 -3.48 9.72
C PRO A 143 9.18 -4.56 10.80
N TYR A 144 10.34 -5.02 11.29
CA TYR A 144 10.47 -6.10 12.27
C TYR A 144 10.70 -5.59 13.70
N GLY A 145 10.39 -4.33 14.01
CA GLY A 145 10.44 -3.86 15.39
C GLY A 145 11.82 -3.83 16.04
N GLN A 146 12.90 -3.70 15.26
CA GLN A 146 14.27 -3.71 15.77
C GLN A 146 14.65 -4.94 16.63
N VAL A 147 14.02 -6.10 16.38
CA VAL A 147 14.21 -7.33 17.18
C VAL A 147 15.67 -7.82 17.26
N ASN A 148 16.48 -7.59 16.22
CA ASN A 148 17.87 -8.04 16.19
C ASN A 148 18.86 -7.00 16.73
N VAL A 149 18.40 -5.88 17.28
CA VAL A 149 19.28 -4.90 17.95
C VAL A 149 19.64 -5.47 19.33
N LYS A 150 20.86 -5.97 19.46
CA LYS A 150 21.36 -6.63 20.70
C LYS A 150 21.51 -5.64 21.85
N ASP A 151 22.00 -4.44 21.54
CA ASP A 151 22.25 -3.40 22.53
C ASP A 151 20.96 -2.62 22.81
N PRO A 152 20.40 -2.70 24.04
CA PRO A 152 19.19 -1.96 24.39
C PRO A 152 19.39 -0.45 24.34
N ALA A 153 20.60 0.06 24.56
CA ALA A 153 20.88 1.50 24.50
C ALA A 153 20.79 2.07 23.08
N LYS A 154 20.96 1.22 22.05
CA LYS A 154 20.83 1.61 20.64
C LYS A 154 19.39 1.51 20.11
N LYS A 155 18.48 0.88 20.86
CA LYS A 155 17.08 0.76 20.43
C LYS A 155 16.43 2.14 20.45
N LYS A 156 15.86 2.50 19.30
CA LYS A 156 15.20 3.79 19.12
C LYS A 156 13.73 3.72 19.54
N LYS A 157 13.14 4.85 19.88
CA LYS A 157 11.73 4.93 20.27
C LYS A 157 10.88 5.15 19.03
N PHE A 158 9.77 4.41 18.92
CA PHE A 158 8.80 4.66 17.87
C PHE A 158 7.95 5.87 18.22
N ASN A 159 7.89 6.89 17.35
CA ASN A 159 7.05 8.06 17.56
C ASN A 159 5.58 7.73 17.22
N SER A 160 5.31 7.43 15.96
CA SER A 160 4.02 7.10 15.35
C SER A 160 4.21 6.70 13.88
N VAL A 161 5.24 7.23 13.23
CA VAL A 161 5.60 6.97 11.83
C VAL A 161 6.87 6.14 11.71
N PHE A 162 7.91 6.47 12.49
CA PHE A 162 9.22 5.81 12.41
C PHE A 162 9.98 5.83 13.74
N TYR A 163 11.17 5.24 13.77
CA TYR A 163 12.03 5.20 14.95
C TYR A 163 12.98 6.41 15.04
N ILE A 164 12.96 7.09 16.20
CA ILE A 164 13.82 8.23 16.55
C ILE A 164 14.70 7.87 17.73
#